data_AF-A0A2V8I562-F1
#
_entry.id   AF-A0A2V8I562-F1
#
_cell.length_a   1.000
_cell.length_b   1.000
_cell.length_c   1.000
_cell.angle_alpha   90.00
_cell.angle_beta   90.00
_cell.angle_gamma   90.00
#
_symmetry.space_group_name_H-M   'P 1'
#
loop_
_entity.id
_entity.type
_entity.pdbx_description
1 polymer ?
#
loop_
_entity_poly.entity_id
_entity_poly.type
_entity_poly.pdbx_seq_one_letter_code
_entity_poly.pdbx_strand_id
1 'polypeptide(L)'
;SNLLLVPVSVNGKQGNFIVDTGAVTTVLSHNMAAQLGINQNTPGAKIDLGIAGVGGFEGIVLKVPNVTFKTAKNTETFPQVVAIDLKQISKMIGTEVDGVVGYDF
;
A
#
# COMPACT_ATOMS: atom_id res chain seq x y z
N SER A 1 5.70 19.86 3.28
CA SER A 1 4.81 19.35 2.21
C SER A 1 3.47 18.99 2.81
N ASN A 2 2.36 19.43 2.22
CA ASN A 2 1.04 19.00 2.65
C ASN A 2 0.72 17.68 1.94
N LEU A 3 0.77 16.58 2.68
CA LEU A 3 0.33 15.28 2.17
C LEU A 3 -1.20 15.22 2.26
N LEU A 4 -1.86 14.88 1.15
CA LEU A 4 -3.31 14.70 1.14
C LEU A 4 -3.63 13.27 1.55
N LEU A 5 -4.34 13.10 2.66
CA LEU A 5 -4.90 11.83 3.08
C LEU A 5 -6.33 11.69 2.56
N VAL A 6 -6.61 10.59 1.89
CA VAL A 6 -7.94 10.28 1.35
C VAL A 6 -8.41 8.92 1.84
N PRO A 7 -9.72 8.78 2.16
CA PRO A 7 -10.29 7.48 2.46
C PRO A 7 -10.43 6.66 1.18
N VAL A 8 -9.94 5.42 1.21
CA VAL A 8 -10.04 4.46 0.10
C VAL A 8 -10.56 3.13 0.63
N SER A 9 -11.44 2.50 -0.14
CA SER A 9 -11.86 1.13 0.09
C SER A 9 -10.96 0.20 -0.70
N VAL A 10 -10.31 -0.74 -0.04
CA VAL A 10 -9.44 -1.76 -0.63
C VAL A 10 -10.08 -3.12 -0.39
N ASN A 11 -10.62 -3.75 -1.45
CA ASN A 11 -11.41 -4.98 -1.36
C ASN A 11 -12.51 -4.93 -0.25
N GLY A 12 -13.13 -3.76 -0.07
CA GLY A 12 -14.16 -3.52 0.95
C GLY A 12 -13.65 -3.13 2.35
N LYS A 13 -12.33 -3.06 2.57
CA LYS A 13 -11.71 -2.56 3.80
C LYS A 13 -11.39 -1.08 3.67
N GLN A 14 -11.83 -0.26 4.62
CA GLN A 14 -11.53 1.18 4.59
C GLN A 14 -10.13 1.44 5.14
N GLY A 15 -9.38 2.33 4.48
CA GLY A 15 -8.09 2.82 4.97
C GLY A 15 -7.79 4.25 4.54
N ASN A 16 -6.80 4.86 5.20
CA ASN A 16 -6.32 6.20 4.90
C ASN A 16 -5.09 6.12 3.99
N PHE A 17 -5.18 6.75 2.82
CA PHE A 17 -4.11 6.70 1.82
C PHE A 17 -3.53 8.07 1.56
N ILE A 18 -2.21 8.14 1.46
CA ILE A 18 -1.53 9.32 0.94
C ILE A 18 -1.72 9.34 -0.57
N VAL A 19 -2.13 10.48 -1.12
CA VAL A 19 -2.06 10.73 -2.57
C VAL A 19 -0.70 11.32 -2.88
N ASP A 20 0.12 10.57 -3.62
CA ASP A 20 1.44 11.01 -4.06
C ASP A 20 1.54 10.91 -5.58
N THR A 21 1.28 12.02 -6.28
CA THR A 21 1.38 12.08 -7.74
C THR A 21 2.82 11.98 -8.25
N GLY A 22 3.83 11.98 -7.36
CA GLY A 22 5.23 11.71 -7.68
C GLY A 22 5.63 10.24 -7.49
N ALA A 23 4.79 9.42 -6.84
CA ALA A 23 5.03 8.00 -6.67
C ALA A 23 4.57 7.22 -7.91
N VAL A 24 5.48 6.39 -8.43
CA VAL A 24 5.23 5.55 -9.62
C VAL A 24 4.37 4.32 -9.30
N THR A 25 4.25 3.93 -8.02
CA THR A 25 3.63 2.66 -7.64
C THR A 25 2.71 2.83 -6.44
N THR A 26 1.48 2.35 -6.58
CA THR A 26 0.55 2.18 -5.46
C THR A 26 1.03 1.08 -4.51
N VAL A 27 1.09 1.39 -3.21
CA VAL A 27 1.53 0.45 -2.16
C VAL A 27 0.53 0.37 -1.01
N LEU A 28 0.46 -0.78 -0.37
CA LEU A 28 -0.29 -1.00 0.87
C LEU A 28 0.66 -0.99 2.08
N SER A 29 0.12 -0.68 3.26
CA SER A 29 0.78 -0.99 4.52
C SER A 29 0.70 -2.51 4.79
N HIS A 30 1.65 -3.04 5.57
CA HIS A 30 1.51 -4.42 6.08
C HIS A 30 0.23 -4.65 6.89
N ASN A 31 -0.30 -3.62 7.58
CA ASN A 31 -1.57 -3.73 8.29
C ASN A 31 -2.72 -3.96 7.31
N MET A 32 -2.83 -3.12 6.28
CA MET A 32 -3.86 -3.26 5.27
C MET A 32 -3.76 -4.61 4.55
N ALA A 33 -2.55 -5.05 4.18
CA ALA A 33 -2.34 -6.38 3.61
C ALA A 33 -2.81 -7.51 4.55
N ALA A 34 -2.53 -7.39 5.85
CA ALA A 34 -2.98 -8.38 6.84
C ALA A 34 -4.52 -8.41 6.97
N GLN A 35 -5.19 -7.26 6.86
CA GLN A 35 -6.66 -7.20 6.81
C GLN A 35 -7.25 -7.89 5.57
N LEU A 36 -6.45 -8.03 4.51
CA LEU A 36 -6.76 -8.80 3.30
C LEU A 36 -6.30 -10.27 3.37
N GLY A 37 -5.78 -10.71 4.52
CA GLY A 37 -5.31 -12.09 4.72
C GLY A 37 -3.89 -12.37 4.21
N ILE A 38 -3.13 -11.34 3.85
CA ILE A 38 -1.74 -11.47 3.36
C ILE A 38 -0.75 -10.98 4.42
N ASN A 39 0.17 -11.86 4.83
CA ASN A 39 1.27 -11.53 5.72
C ASN A 39 2.55 -12.29 5.32
N GLN A 40 3.63 -12.10 6.08
CA GLN A 40 4.94 -12.72 5.78
C GLN A 40 4.95 -14.25 5.80
N ASN A 41 3.98 -14.89 6.48
CA ASN A 41 3.84 -16.35 6.53
C ASN A 41 2.93 -16.88 5.40
N THR A 42 2.29 -15.99 4.63
CA THR A 42 1.48 -16.40 3.48
C THR A 42 2.40 -16.98 2.39
N PRO A 43 2.18 -18.24 1.95
CA PRO A 43 3.03 -18.86 0.94
C PRO A 43 3.09 -18.02 -0.35
N GLY A 44 4.30 -17.74 -0.83
CA GLY A 44 4.53 -16.97 -2.07
C GLY A 44 4.27 -15.46 -1.97
N ALA A 45 3.86 -14.94 -0.81
CA ALA A 45 3.62 -13.50 -0.64
C ALA A 45 4.92 -12.72 -0.47
N LYS A 46 5.89 -13.25 0.28
CA LYS A 46 7.16 -12.57 0.52
C LYS A 46 7.98 -12.46 -0.77
N ILE A 47 8.46 -11.26 -1.07
CA ILE A 47 9.42 -11.05 -2.14
C ILE A 47 10.82 -11.12 -1.55
N ASP A 48 11.59 -12.15 -1.94
CA ASP A 48 13.01 -12.23 -1.65
C ASP A 48 13.79 -11.35 -2.65
N LEU A 49 13.69 -10.04 -2.47
CA LEU A 49 14.51 -9.07 -3.20
C LEU A 49 15.70 -8.72 -2.31
N GLY A 50 16.86 -9.29 -2.62
CA GLY A 50 18.13 -8.76 -2.14
C GLY A 50 18.35 -7.39 -2.74
N ILE A 51 17.86 -6.35 -2.05
CA ILE A 51 18.13 -4.92 -2.28
C ILE A 51 17.63 -4.41 -3.66
N ALA A 52 16.79 -3.37 -3.62
CA ALA A 52 16.25 -2.58 -4.73
C ALA A 52 15.02 -3.16 -5.49
N GLY A 53 13.93 -2.40 -5.50
CA GLY A 53 12.81 -2.63 -6.42
C GLY A 53 11.56 -1.80 -6.16
N VAL A 54 11.29 -1.42 -4.90
CA VAL A 54 10.20 -0.49 -4.56
C VAL A 54 10.81 0.80 -4.02
N GLY A 55 11.25 1.69 -4.91
CA GLY A 55 11.63 3.06 -4.57
C GLY A 55 12.75 3.26 -3.52
N GLY A 56 13.63 2.27 -3.29
CA GLY A 56 14.69 2.35 -2.27
C GLY A 56 14.25 1.95 -0.85
N PHE A 57 13.09 1.32 -0.69
CA PHE A 57 12.65 0.79 0.61
C PHE A 57 13.50 -0.41 1.05
N GLU A 58 14.07 -0.33 2.25
CA GLU A 58 14.72 -1.46 2.93
C GLU A 58 13.72 -2.12 3.89
N GLY A 59 13.35 -3.38 3.63
CA GLY A 59 12.47 -4.14 4.52
C GLY A 59 11.74 -5.29 3.84
N ILE A 60 10.80 -5.89 4.56
CA ILE A 60 9.95 -6.97 4.02
C ILE A 60 8.95 -6.38 3.05
N VAL A 61 8.95 -6.89 1.82
CA VAL A 61 7.94 -6.57 0.80
C VAL A 61 7.05 -7.79 0.57
N LEU A 62 5.74 -7.57 0.56
CA LEU A 62 4.75 -8.61 0.28
C LEU A 62 4.01 -8.32 -1.02
N LYS A 63 3.71 -9.35 -1.81
CA LYS A 63 2.78 -9.29 -2.94
C LYS A 63 1.37 -9.50 -2.44
N VAL A 64 0.47 -8.60 -2.84
CA VAL A 64 -0.97 -8.70 -2.56
C VAL A 64 -1.69 -8.82 -3.90
N PRO A 65 -2.25 -9.99 -4.23
CA PRO A 65 -2.93 -10.21 -5.51
C PRO A 65 -4.36 -9.65 -5.50
N ASN A 66 -4.87 -9.32 -6.69
CA ASN A 66 -6.28 -9.00 -6.94
C ASN A 66 -6.84 -7.93 -5.99
N VAL A 67 -6.28 -6.73 -6.07
CA VAL A 67 -6.64 -5.62 -5.18
C VAL A 67 -7.45 -4.59 -5.94
N THR A 68 -8.69 -4.39 -5.53
CA THR A 68 -9.57 -3.33 -6.01
C THR A 68 -9.56 -2.17 -5.04
N PHE A 69 -9.10 -1.02 -5.52
CA PHE A 69 -9.16 0.26 -4.82
C PHE A 69 -10.41 1.01 -5.28
N LYS A 70 -11.14 1.61 -4.35
CA LYS A 70 -12.35 2.38 -4.63
C LYS A 70 -12.40 3.64 -3.79
N THR A 71 -12.57 4.77 -4.47
CA THR A 71 -12.88 6.07 -3.88
C THR A 71 -14.30 6.48 -4.22
N ALA A 72 -14.69 7.70 -3.85
CA ALA A 72 -15.96 8.28 -4.29
C ALA A 72 -16.04 8.51 -5.81
N LYS A 73 -14.90 8.60 -6.51
CA LYS A 73 -14.83 8.98 -7.93
C LYS A 73 -14.23 7.92 -8.84
N ASN A 74 -13.36 7.05 -8.33
CA ASN A 74 -12.68 6.03 -9.13
C ASN A 74 -12.84 4.63 -8.50
N THR A 75 -12.78 3.60 -9.35
CA THR A 75 -12.62 2.21 -8.94
C THR A 75 -11.65 1.54 -9.90
N GLU A 76 -10.55 1.03 -9.36
CA GLU A 76 -9.48 0.44 -10.14
C GLU A 76 -9.08 -0.90 -9.54
N THR A 77 -8.77 -1.88 -10.40
CA THR A 77 -8.35 -3.21 -9.95
C THR A 77 -6.96 -3.52 -10.46
N PHE A 78 -6.06 -3.79 -9.52
CA PHE A 78 -4.70 -4.17 -9.77
C PHE A 78 -4.58 -5.70 -9.65
N PRO A 79 -4.00 -6.38 -10.64
CA PRO A 79 -3.73 -7.82 -10.52
C PRO A 79 -2.76 -8.12 -9.37
N GLN A 80 -1.88 -7.16 -9.04
CA GLN A 80 -0.96 -7.24 -7.92
C GLN A 80 -0.56 -5.82 -7.47
N VAL A 81 -0.52 -5.61 -6.16
CA VAL A 81 0.18 -4.48 -5.51
C VAL A 81 1.21 -5.01 -4.52
N VAL A 82 2.08 -4.13 -4.03
CA VAL A 82 3.05 -4.47 -2.98
C VAL A 82 2.65 -3.89 -1.63
N ALA A 83 3.01 -4.57 -0.56
CA ALA A 83 2.86 -4.07 0.81
C ALA A 83 4.21 -3.94 1.53
N ILE A 84 4.39 -2.82 2.21
CA ILE A 84 5.62 -2.44 2.92
C ILE A 84 5.31 -1.93 4.33
N ASP A 85 6.35 -1.75 5.16
CA ASP A 85 6.18 -1.16 6.49
C ASP A 85 6.08 0.37 6.38
N LEU A 86 4.90 0.92 6.69
CA LEU A 86 4.62 2.36 6.68
C LEU A 86 4.60 2.98 8.08
N LYS A 87 4.98 2.25 9.14
CA LYS A 87 4.90 2.75 10.53
C LYS A 87 5.64 4.06 10.76
N GLN A 88 6.82 4.23 10.16
CA GLN A 88 7.58 5.47 10.31
C GLN A 88 6.85 6.66 9.67
N ILE A 89 6.22 6.45 8.49
CA ILE A 89 5.43 7.48 7.80
C ILE A 89 4.20 7.83 8.64
N SER A 90 3.46 6.84 9.14
CA SER A 90 2.33 7.05 10.04
C SER A 90 2.73 7.87 11.27
N LYS A 91 3.89 7.58 11.87
CA LYS A 91 4.41 8.34 13.02
C LYS A 91 4.76 9.79 12.67
N MET A 92 5.34 10.03 11.50
CA MET A 92 5.68 11.39 11.05
C MET A 92 4.44 12.24 10.78
N ILE A 93 3.38 11.63 10.23
CA ILE A 93 2.14 12.34 9.89
C ILE A 93 1.20 12.45 11.10
N GLY A 94 1.36 11.58 12.10
CA GLY A 94 0.54 11.57 13.32
C GLY A 94 -0.80 10.85 13.16
N THR A 95 -0.97 10.06 12.10
CA THR A 95 -2.15 9.25 11.83
C THR A 95 -1.76 7.96 11.11
N GLU A 96 -2.61 6.93 11.19
CA GLU A 96 -2.37 5.68 10.46
C GLU A 96 -2.47 5.89 8.95
N VAL A 97 -1.47 5.39 8.24
CA VAL A 97 -1.39 5.36 6.78
C VAL A 97 -1.45 3.91 6.32
N ASP A 98 -2.51 3.60 5.59
CA ASP A 98 -2.82 2.26 5.07
C ASP A 98 -2.24 2.00 3.69
N GLY A 99 -1.72 3.05 3.04
CA GLY A 99 -1.00 2.95 1.79
C GLY A 99 -0.70 4.29 1.15
N VAL A 100 -0.07 4.21 -0.01
CA VAL A 100 0.16 5.34 -0.92
C VAL A 100 -0.49 4.99 -2.23
N VAL A 101 -1.29 5.91 -2.75
CA VAL A 101 -1.90 5.84 -4.08
C VAL A 101 -1.03 6.68 -5.02
N GLY A 102 -0.45 6.00 -6.02
CA GLY A 102 0.41 6.60 -7.04
C GLY A 102 -0.36 7.09 -8.27
N TYR A 103 0.36 7.42 -9.34
CA TYR A 103 -0.23 7.83 -10.63
C TYR A 103 -0.99 6.70 -11.36
N ASP A 104 -0.80 5.46 -10.95
CA ASP A 104 -1.45 4.27 -11.52
C ASP A 104 -2.92 4.08 -11.07
N PHE A 105 -3.51 5.07 -10.40
CA PHE A 105 -4.87 5.09 -9.85
C PHE A 105 -5.58 6.43 -10.08
#